data_AF-A0A523HKR9-F1
#
_entry.id   AF-A0A523HKR9-F1
#
_cell.length_a   1.000
_cell.length_b   1.000
_cell.length_c   1.000
_cell.angle_alpha   90.00
_cell.angle_beta   90.00
_cell.angle_gamma   90.00
#
_symmetry.space_group_name_H-M   'P 1'
#
loop_
_entity.id
_entity.type
_entity.pdbx_description
1 polymer ?
#
loop_
_entity_poly.entity_id
_entity_poly.type
_entity_poly.pdbx_seq_one_letter_code
_entity_poly.pdbx_strand_id
1 'polypeptide(L)' 'MPGEHTKIICFMQRRGCQARVTARCPCHDGVFDVNGNVVSGPPPRPLQKYEVDVDENDNVFGSEHPQ' A
#
# COMPACT_ATOMS: atom_id res chain seq x y z
N MET A 1 -38.50 13.27 -11.88
CA MET A 1 -37.71 12.16 -11.33
C MET A 1 -36.41 12.75 -10.78
N PRO A 2 -36.35 13.21 -9.51
CA PRO A 2 -35.12 13.84 -9.02
C PRO A 2 -34.33 12.90 -8.10
N GLY A 3 -33.02 12.81 -8.33
CA GLY A 3 -32.07 12.49 -7.27
C GLY A 3 -31.11 11.33 -7.54
N GLU A 4 -30.35 11.37 -8.63
CA GLU A 4 -29.12 10.58 -8.74
C GLU A 4 -27.97 11.41 -8.15
N HIS A 5 -27.91 11.48 -6.82
CA HIS A 5 -26.81 12.10 -6.11
C HIS A 5 -25.86 11.00 -5.65
N THR A 6 -24.74 10.89 -6.36
CA THR A 6 -23.40 10.70 -5.80
C THR A 6 -23.34 9.84 -4.53
N LYS A 7 -23.05 8.54 -4.68
CA LYS A 7 -22.54 7.68 -3.59
C LYS A 7 -21.12 8.12 -3.19
N ILE A 8 -21.00 9.32 -2.65
CA ILE A 8 -19.84 9.81 -1.89
C ILE A 8 -20.40 10.21 -0.52
N ILE A 9 -20.91 9.25 0.23
CA ILE A 9 -20.98 9.32 1.70
C ILE A 9 -21.07 7.89 2.24
N CYS A 10 -19.97 7.44 2.84
CA CYS A 10 -19.91 6.28 3.70
C CYS A 10 -20.85 6.52 4.91
N PHE A 11 -22.05 5.94 4.92
CA PHE A 11 -23.06 6.26 5.93
C PHE A 11 -23.25 5.22 7.06
N MET A 12 -22.50 4.11 7.13
CA MET A 12 -22.81 3.09 8.15
C MET A 12 -21.57 2.40 8.74
N GLN A 13 -21.02 3.02 9.80
CA GLN A 13 -20.28 2.31 10.84
C GLN A 13 -21.27 1.42 11.62
N ARG A 14 -21.32 0.11 11.34
CA ARG A 14 -21.68 -0.93 12.35
C ARG A 14 -21.42 -2.39 11.95
N ARG A 15 -20.50 -2.67 11.02
CA ARG A 15 -19.77 -3.97 10.90
C ARG A 15 -18.39 -3.67 10.32
N GLY A 16 -17.34 -4.23 10.91
CA GLY A 16 -15.93 -3.84 10.73
C GLY A 16 -15.45 -3.79 9.27
N CYS A 17 -15.56 -2.62 8.64
CA CYS A 17 -14.93 -2.34 7.36
C CYS A 17 -13.44 -2.06 7.64
N GLN A 18 -12.65 -3.13 7.63
CA GLN A 18 -11.19 -3.06 7.72
C GLN A 18 -10.69 -2.49 6.39
N ALA A 19 -10.68 -1.17 6.24
CA ALA A 19 -10.07 -0.54 5.06
C ALA A 19 -8.61 -0.97 5.00
N ARG A 20 -8.31 -1.98 4.19
CA ARG A 20 -6.97 -2.55 4.05
C ARG A 20 -6.17 -1.60 3.18
N VAL A 21 -5.15 -0.97 3.77
CA VAL A 21 -4.18 -0.17 3.00
C VAL A 21 -3.34 -1.14 2.19
N THR A 22 -3.42 -1.03 0.87
CA THR A 22 -2.65 -1.86 -0.08
C THR A 22 -2.02 -1.00 -1.16
N ALA A 23 -0.78 -1.28 -1.53
CA ALA A 23 -0.15 -0.68 -2.70
C ALA A 23 -0.50 -1.48 -3.96
N ARG A 24 -0.76 -0.79 -5.08
CA ARG A 24 -1.06 -1.42 -6.38
C ARG A 24 -0.01 -1.04 -7.42
N CYS A 25 0.62 -2.03 -8.04
CA CYS A 25 1.51 -1.85 -9.17
C CYS A 25 0.70 -1.72 -10.47
N PRO A 26 0.79 -0.59 -11.21
CA PRO A 26 0.01 -0.37 -12.43
C PRO A 26 0.47 -1.22 -13.62
N CYS A 27 1.67 -1.82 -13.57
CA CYS A 27 2.23 -2.56 -14.70
C CYS A 27 1.63 -3.97 -14.88
N HIS A 28 1.19 -4.61 -13.80
CA HIS A 28 0.66 -5.97 -13.84
C HIS A 28 -0.36 -6.26 -12.72
N ASP A 29 -1.00 -5.23 -12.16
CA ASP A 29 -1.97 -5.36 -11.06
C ASP A 29 -1.46 -6.12 -9.83
N GLY A 30 -0.17 -5.98 -9.52
CA GLY A 30 0.40 -6.50 -8.27
C GLY A 30 -0.18 -5.76 -7.07
N VAL A 31 -0.67 -6.48 -6.06
CA VAL A 31 -1.21 -5.90 -4.83
C VAL A 31 -0.32 -6.30 -3.67
N PHE A 32 0.12 -5.32 -2.89
CA PHE A 32 1.00 -5.51 -1.74
C PHE A 32 0.36 -4.99 -0.46
N ASP A 33 0.65 -5.62 0.67
CA ASP A 33 0.28 -5.09 1.98
C ASP A 33 1.28 -4.01 2.47
N VAL A 34 1.00 -3.44 3.63
CA VAL A 34 1.85 -2.39 4.25
C VAL A 34 3.26 -2.86 4.59
N ASN A 35 3.49 -4.18 4.66
CA ASN A 35 4.80 -4.77 4.92
C ASN A 35 5.53 -5.17 3.64
N GLY A 36 4.93 -4.91 2.47
CA GLY A 36 5.46 -5.26 1.15
C GLY A 36 5.20 -6.71 0.73
N ASN A 37 4.38 -7.47 1.47
CA ASN A 37 4.05 -8.85 1.10
C ASN A 37 3.08 -8.87 -0.08
N VAL A 38 3.23 -9.86 -0.98
CA VAL A 38 2.30 -10.07 -2.09
C VAL A 38 0.95 -10.53 -1.55
N VAL A 39 -0.10 -9.78 -1.85
CA VAL A 39 -1.49 -10.10 -1.53
C VAL A 39 -2.20 -10.71 -2.74
N SER A 40 -1.95 -10.18 -3.94
CA SER A 40 -2.49 -10.72 -5.19
C SER A 40 -1.74 -10.21 -6.42
N GLY A 41 -2.07 -10.79 -7.58
CA GLY A 41 -1.45 -10.47 -8.86
C GLY A 41 -0.28 -11.39 -9.19
N PRO A 42 0.37 -11.18 -10.34
CA PRO A 42 1.44 -12.03 -10.84
C PRO A 42 2.85 -11.82 -10.20
N PRO A 43 3.18 -10.81 -9.35
CA PRO A 43 4.55 -10.68 -8.89
C PRO A 43 4.93 -11.91 -8.03
N PRO A 44 5.99 -12.65 -8.40
CA PRO A 44 6.32 -13.92 -7.75
C PRO A 44 7.01 -13.74 -6.38
N ARG A 45 7.40 -12.50 -6.04
CA ARG A 45 8.17 -12.17 -4.83
C ARG A 45 7.67 -10.88 -4.17
N PRO A 46 7.72 -10.78 -2.83
CA PRO A 46 7.48 -9.54 -2.08
C PRO A 46 8.40 -8.39 -2.49
N LEU A 47 8.03 -7.17 -2.09
CA LEU A 47 8.91 -6.00 -2.23
C LEU A 47 10.18 -6.20 -1.41
N GLN A 48 11.31 -5.79 -2.01
CA GLN A 48 12.60 -5.78 -1.33
C GLN A 48 12.54 -4.82 -0.15
N LYS A 49 13.04 -5.27 1.00
CA LYS A 49 13.24 -4.41 2.17
C LYS A 49 14.68 -3.89 2.13
N TYR A 50 14.82 -2.60 2.42
CA TYR A 50 16.11 -1.95 2.59
C TYR A 50 16.27 -1.59 4.05
N GLU A 51 17.44 -1.86 4.61
CA GLU A 51 17.80 -1.33 5.92
C GLU A 51 18.12 0.14 5.74
N VAL A 52 17.55 0.96 6.62
CA VAL A 52 17.74 2.40 6.61
C VAL A 52 18.17 2.86 8.00
N ASP A 53 19.18 3.72 8.03
CA ASP A 53 19.66 4.39 9.22
C ASP A 53 19.32 5.88 9.15
N VAL A 54 19.06 6.48 10.32
CA VAL A 54 18.77 7.90 10.46
C VAL A 54 19.86 8.53 11.31
N ASP A 55 20.48 9.61 10.83
CA ASP A 55 21.50 10.35 11.59
C ASP A 55 20.90 11.41 12.54
N GLU A 56 21.78 12.09 13.28
CA GLU A 56 21.42 13.17 14.21
C GLU A 56 20.80 14.40 13.52
N ASN A 57 20.90 14.50 12.19
CA ASN A 57 20.37 15.59 11.37
C ASN A 57 19.14 15.16 10.55
N ASP A 58 18.49 14.05 10.90
CA ASP A 58 17.32 13.46 10.20
C ASP A 58 17.58 13.03 8.75
N ASN A 59 18.85 12.82 8.36
CA ASN A 59 19.17 12.25 7.06
C ASN A 59 18.94 10.74 7.07
N VAL A 60 18.35 10.21 5.98
CA VAL A 60 18.08 8.78 5.81
C VAL A 60 19.11 8.17 4.87
N PHE A 61 19.88 7.20 5.37
CA PHE A 61 20.86 6.43 4.60
C PHE A 61 20.32 5.03 4.37
N GLY A 62 20.31 4.56 3.12
CA GLY A 62 19.89 3.20 2.79
C GLY A 62 21.08 2.31 2.45
N SER A 63 21.02 1.04 2.81
CA SER A 63 21.94 0.02 2.29
C SER A 63 21.76 -0.10 0.78
N GLU A 64 22.79 0.18 -0.01
CA GLU A 64 22.74 0.02 -1.46
C GLU A 64 22.48 -1.44 -1.87
N HIS A 65 21.71 -1.65 -2.93
CA HIS A 65 21.49 -2.98 -3.50
C HIS A 65 22.83 -3.50 -4.04
N PRO A 66 23.37 -4.64 -3.57
CA PRO A 66 24.52 -5.27 -4.23
C PRO A 66 24.06 -5.70 -5.63
N GLN A 67 24.61 -5.10 -6.69
CA GLN A 67 24.22 -5.44 -8.07
C GLN A 67 24.41 -6.92 -8.38
#